data_AF-A0A9Y4NRR7-F1
#
_entry.id   AF-A0A9Y4NRR7-F1
#
_cell.length_a   1.000
_cell.length_b   1.000
_cell.length_c   1.000
_cell.angle_alpha   90.00
_cell.angle_beta   90.00
_cell.angle_gamma   90.00
#
_symmetry.space_group_name_H-M   'P 1'
#
loop_
_entity.id
_entity.type
_entity.pdbx_description
1 polymer ?
#
loop_
_entity_poly.entity_id
_entity_poly.type
_entity_poly.pdbx_seq_one_letter_code
_entity_poly.pdbx_strand_id
1 'polypeptide(L)'
;MGVSEEEESSLLLDEKLIRFMDQLESLEEKRATLNSLIEQGWFSMSKARYSMGNKQVSALQYASEIEPLVCVNDRTQDNGEVQFCTERPTQKSSKESAKDLPIEDVGPQEEGVRRRNKPKKDIREKEASEDASSKKAPEANPVRKSDHDPQQDPLKWFGILVPQSLKQAQSSFKQVIELSAEIATLQIAVLNTRQELKDCLKNKHTLQKKGSATESR
;
A
#
# COMPACT_ATOMS: atom_id res chain seq x y z
N MET A 1 -39.13 7.14 -38.11
CA MET A 1 -37.87 7.71 -38.65
C MET A 1 -36.76 6.93 -37.97
N GLY A 2 -36.16 5.97 -38.66
CA GLY A 2 -35.04 5.19 -38.14
C GLY A 2 -33.76 5.99 -38.34
N VAL A 3 -32.93 6.04 -37.31
CA VAL A 3 -31.58 6.62 -37.38
C VAL A 3 -30.78 5.82 -38.42
N SER A 4 -30.01 6.50 -39.26
CA SER A 4 -29.18 5.80 -40.25
C SER A 4 -28.10 4.96 -39.56
N GLU A 5 -27.72 3.80 -40.11
CA GLU A 5 -26.66 2.95 -39.53
C GLU A 5 -25.34 3.71 -39.31
N GLU A 6 -25.09 4.76 -40.13
CA GLU A 6 -23.94 5.65 -39.99
C GLU A 6 -24.03 6.58 -38.78
N GLU A 7 -25.21 7.14 -38.50
CA GLU A 7 -25.48 7.95 -37.31
C GLU A 7 -25.36 7.11 -36.03
N GLU A 8 -25.91 5.88 -36.01
CA GLU A 8 -25.76 4.96 -34.88
C GLU A 8 -24.30 4.61 -34.61
N SER A 9 -23.51 4.36 -35.67
CA SER A 9 -22.07 4.09 -35.54
C SER A 9 -21.28 5.28 -35.01
N SER A 10 -21.73 6.51 -35.31
CA SER A 10 -21.08 7.74 -34.83
C SER A 10 -21.42 8.00 -33.37
N LEU A 11 -22.68 7.81 -32.95
CA LEU A 11 -23.08 7.93 -31.55
C LEU A 11 -22.34 6.93 -30.65
N LEU A 12 -22.21 5.67 -31.08
CA LEU A 12 -21.46 4.66 -30.36
C LEU A 12 -19.96 5.00 -30.25
N LEU A 13 -19.39 5.61 -31.30
CA LEU A 13 -18.02 6.09 -31.27
C LEU A 13 -17.82 7.18 -30.22
N ASP A 14 -18.73 8.15 -30.19
CA ASP A 14 -18.68 9.28 -29.27
C ASP A 14 -18.84 8.81 -27.82
N GLU A 15 -19.75 7.86 -27.56
CA GLU A 15 -19.90 7.24 -26.24
C GLU A 15 -18.60 6.57 -25.77
N LYS A 16 -17.97 5.78 -26.64
CA LYS A 16 -16.68 5.14 -26.33
C LYS A 16 -15.55 6.14 -26.13
N LEU A 17 -15.57 7.25 -26.86
CA LEU A 17 -14.57 8.31 -26.73
C LEU A 17 -14.69 9.00 -25.38
N ILE A 18 -15.92 9.34 -24.96
CA ILE A 18 -16.18 9.92 -23.64
C ILE A 18 -15.70 8.96 -22.55
N ARG A 19 -16.09 7.67 -22.61
CA ARG A 19 -15.61 6.65 -21.66
C ARG A 19 -14.09 6.58 -21.58
N PHE A 20 -13.40 6.64 -22.73
CA PHE A 20 -11.94 6.65 -22.77
C PHE A 20 -11.33 7.89 -22.11
N MET A 21 -11.91 9.07 -22.34
CA MET A 21 -11.46 10.31 -21.71
C MET A 21 -11.66 10.29 -20.19
N ASP A 22 -12.82 9.84 -19.71
CA ASP A 22 -13.11 9.71 -18.27
C ASP A 22 -12.13 8.74 -17.59
N GLN A 23 -11.81 7.62 -18.26
CA GLN A 23 -10.83 6.67 -17.77
C GLN A 23 -9.40 7.25 -17.71
N LEU A 24 -9.02 8.09 -18.68
CA LEU A 24 -7.73 8.78 -18.67
C LEU A 24 -7.65 9.82 -17.54
N GLU A 25 -8.70 10.60 -17.34
CA GLU A 25 -8.78 11.55 -16.22
C GLU A 25 -8.63 10.82 -14.88
N SER A 26 -9.42 9.77 -14.65
CA SER A 26 -9.33 8.97 -13.43
C SER A 26 -7.96 8.31 -13.25
N LEU A 27 -7.28 7.96 -14.35
CA LEU A 27 -5.93 7.39 -14.28
C LEU A 27 -4.90 8.42 -13.84
N GLU A 28 -4.98 9.65 -14.36
CA GLU A 28 -4.07 10.74 -13.98
C GLU A 28 -4.29 11.17 -12.52
N GLU A 29 -5.55 11.28 -12.06
CA GLU A 29 -5.86 11.56 -10.65
C GLU A 29 -5.28 10.50 -9.70
N LYS A 30 -5.47 9.22 -10.02
CA LYS A 30 -4.93 8.13 -9.20
C LYS A 30 -3.42 8.13 -9.21
N ARG A 31 -2.76 8.41 -10.35
CA ARG A 31 -1.30 8.54 -10.43
C ARG A 31 -0.77 9.71 -9.59
N ALA A 32 -1.43 10.86 -9.62
CA ALA A 32 -1.07 11.99 -8.77
C ALA A 32 -1.17 11.63 -7.28
N THR A 33 -2.27 10.97 -6.89
CA THR A 33 -2.48 10.47 -5.52
C THR A 33 -1.41 9.45 -5.12
N LEU A 34 -1.10 8.50 -6.01
CA LEU A 34 -0.05 7.49 -5.80
C LEU A 34 1.31 8.15 -5.54
N ASN A 35 1.70 9.14 -6.36
CA ASN A 35 2.96 9.86 -6.21
C ASN A 35 3.01 10.58 -4.86
N SER A 36 1.93 11.27 -4.46
CA SER A 36 1.86 11.93 -3.16
C SER A 36 2.06 10.94 -2.00
N LEU A 37 1.42 9.76 -2.07
CA LEU A 37 1.57 8.72 -1.04
C LEU A 37 2.98 8.13 -1.01
N ILE A 38 3.61 7.92 -2.17
CA ILE A 38 4.99 7.46 -2.27
C ILE A 38 5.94 8.48 -1.62
N GLU A 39 5.78 9.76 -1.93
CA GLU A 39 6.57 10.84 -1.34
C GLU A 39 6.40 10.91 0.18
N GLN A 40 5.16 10.85 0.66
CA GLN A 40 4.85 10.82 2.10
C GLN A 40 5.46 9.60 2.80
N GLY A 41 5.38 8.43 2.16
CA GLY A 41 5.97 7.18 2.66
C GLY A 41 7.49 7.27 2.79
N TRP A 42 8.16 7.73 1.74
CA TRP A 42 9.62 7.91 1.75
C TRP A 42 10.09 9.01 2.70
N PHE A 43 9.36 10.11 2.80
CA PHE A 43 9.65 11.17 3.76
C PHE A 43 9.55 10.65 5.20
N SER A 44 8.47 9.95 5.53
CA SER A 44 8.25 9.37 6.86
C SER A 44 9.29 8.28 7.18
N MET A 45 9.65 7.46 6.20
CA MET A 45 10.73 6.47 6.31
C MET A 45 12.08 7.14 6.60
N SER A 46 12.37 8.25 5.91
CA SER A 46 13.60 9.03 6.13
C SER A 46 13.65 9.63 7.53
N LYS A 47 12.52 10.16 8.03
CA LYS A 47 12.38 10.65 9.41
C LYS A 47 12.62 9.54 10.45
N ALA A 48 12.11 8.32 10.19
CA ALA A 48 12.38 7.16 11.05
C ALA A 48 13.86 6.76 11.05
N ARG A 49 14.51 6.73 9.89
CA ARG A 49 15.96 6.43 9.77
C ARG A 49 16.82 7.49 10.45
N TYR A 50 16.41 8.75 10.41
CA TYR A 50 17.11 9.84 11.08
C TYR A 50 17.02 9.70 12.61
N SER A 51 15.84 9.40 13.15
CA SER A 51 15.64 9.30 14.61
C SER A 51 16.18 8.01 15.23
N MET A 52 16.00 6.86 14.57
CA MET A 52 16.46 5.56 15.07
C MET A 52 17.91 5.23 14.69
N GLY A 53 18.43 5.92 13.67
CA GLY A 53 19.72 5.61 13.06
C GLY A 53 19.60 4.62 11.90
N ASN A 54 20.47 4.83 10.91
CA ASN A 54 20.42 4.13 9.62
C ASN A 54 20.51 2.58 9.71
N LYS A 55 21.17 2.05 10.74
CA LYS A 55 21.33 0.59 10.91
C LYS A 55 20.08 -0.08 11.49
N GLN A 56 19.23 0.68 12.18
CA GLN A 56 18.05 0.16 12.88
C GLN A 56 16.84 0.05 11.97
N VAL A 57 16.75 0.85 10.91
CA VAL A 57 15.70 0.72 9.87
C VAL A 57 16.39 0.28 8.58
N SER A 58 16.65 -1.02 8.50
CA SER A 58 17.41 -1.65 7.41
C SER A 58 16.95 -3.09 7.21
N ALA A 59 17.19 -3.63 6.02
CA ALA A 59 16.89 -5.02 5.67
C ALA A 59 17.58 -6.05 6.58
N LEU A 60 18.65 -5.66 7.28
CA LEU A 60 19.32 -6.50 8.27
C LEU A 60 18.44 -6.88 9.47
N GLN A 61 17.35 -6.13 9.71
CA GLN A 61 16.44 -6.38 10.83
C GLN A 61 15.29 -7.33 10.47
N TYR A 62 15.15 -7.71 9.20
CA TYR A 62 14.04 -8.59 8.79
C TYR A 62 14.13 -9.96 9.49
N ALA A 63 12.97 -10.53 9.82
CA ALA A 63 12.91 -11.90 10.32
C ALA A 63 13.40 -12.90 9.26
N SER A 64 13.96 -14.03 9.70
CA SER A 64 14.43 -15.10 8.80
C SER A 64 13.30 -15.69 7.95
N GLU A 65 12.08 -15.70 8.48
CA GLU A 65 10.86 -16.18 7.80
C GLU A 65 9.92 -14.98 7.61
N ILE A 66 10.05 -14.28 6.49
CA ILE A 66 9.20 -13.14 6.13
C ILE A 66 8.00 -13.62 5.29
N GLU A 67 6.79 -13.34 5.76
CA GLU A 67 5.55 -13.57 5.01
C GLU A 67 4.94 -12.25 4.52
N PRO A 68 4.39 -12.22 3.29
CA PRO A 68 3.73 -11.03 2.77
C PRO A 68 2.38 -10.79 3.47
N LEU A 69 2.18 -9.59 3.99
CA LEU A 69 0.90 -9.17 4.59
C LEU A 69 -0.17 -8.82 3.54
N VAL A 70 0.27 -8.47 2.33
CA VAL A 70 -0.60 -8.06 1.22
C VAL A 70 -0.08 -8.77 -0.03
N CYS A 71 -0.98 -9.48 -0.71
CA CYS A 71 -0.74 -10.10 -1.99
C CYS A 71 -1.56 -9.38 -3.06
N VAL A 72 -1.06 -9.35 -4.30
CA VAL A 72 -1.78 -8.82 -5.46
C VAL A 72 -2.10 -9.99 -6.36
N ASN A 73 -3.38 -10.20 -6.63
CA ASN A 73 -3.87 -11.27 -7.48
C ASN A 73 -4.62 -10.67 -8.67
N ASP A 74 -4.61 -11.37 -9.80
CA ASP A 74 -5.46 -11.08 -10.93
C ASP A 74 -6.73 -11.95 -10.88
N ARG A 75 -7.85 -11.36 -11.27
CA ARG A 75 -9.14 -12.01 -11.41
C ARG A 75 -9.70 -11.66 -12.78
N THR A 76 -10.03 -12.68 -13.55
CA THR A 76 -10.84 -12.50 -14.76
C THR A 76 -12.30 -12.35 -14.35
N GLN A 77 -12.91 -11.22 -14.70
CA GLN A 77 -14.33 -10.98 -14.51
C GLN A 77 -15.16 -11.72 -15.57
N ASP A 78 -16.48 -11.83 -15.35
CA ASP A 78 -17.42 -12.50 -16.25
C ASP A 78 -17.47 -11.87 -17.65
N ASN A 79 -17.09 -10.60 -17.76
CA ASN A 79 -16.97 -9.85 -19.01
C ASN A 79 -15.65 -10.13 -19.78
N GLY A 80 -14.76 -10.97 -19.24
CA GLY A 80 -13.45 -11.28 -19.80
C GLY A 80 -12.36 -10.24 -19.49
N GLU A 81 -12.66 -9.20 -18.73
CA GLU A 81 -11.69 -8.19 -18.32
C GLU A 81 -10.86 -8.66 -17.12
N VAL A 82 -9.58 -8.31 -17.10
CA VAL A 82 -8.67 -8.62 -16.00
C VAL A 82 -8.73 -7.50 -14.97
N GLN A 83 -9.02 -7.85 -13.72
CA GLN A 83 -8.99 -6.95 -12.57
C GLN A 83 -7.92 -7.41 -11.58
N PHE A 84 -7.12 -6.47 -11.09
CA PHE A 84 -6.19 -6.71 -9.99
C PHE A 84 -6.87 -6.41 -8.65
N CYS A 85 -6.66 -7.29 -7.68
CA CYS A 85 -7.17 -7.14 -6.33
C CYS A 85 -6.03 -7.30 -5.32
N THR A 86 -6.07 -6.52 -4.25
CA THR A 86 -5.23 -6.75 -3.09
C THR A 86 -5.94 -7.67 -2.11
N GLU A 87 -5.28 -8.77 -1.76
CA GLU A 87 -5.78 -9.72 -0.77
C GLU A 87 -4.85 -9.69 0.44
N ARG A 88 -5.45 -9.64 1.63
CA ARG A 88 -4.72 -9.82 2.88
C ARG A 88 -4.92 -11.27 3.29
N PRO A 89 -3.86 -12.10 3.32
CA PRO A 89 -3.97 -13.46 3.81
C PRO A 89 -4.54 -13.41 5.22
N THR A 90 -5.78 -13.88 5.39
CA THR A 90 -6.41 -13.90 6.72
C THR A 90 -5.76 -15.03 7.51
N GLN A 91 -4.79 -14.67 8.35
CA GLN A 91 -4.48 -15.51 9.50
C GLN A 91 -5.78 -15.62 10.32
N LYS A 92 -6.23 -16.85 10.59
CA LYS A 92 -7.41 -17.12 11.42
C LYS A 92 -7.19 -16.51 12.81
N SER A 93 -7.62 -15.27 13.01
CA SER A 93 -7.82 -14.68 14.33
C SER A 93 -9.31 -14.49 14.55
N SER A 94 -9.78 -15.11 15.63
CA SER A 94 -11.13 -14.98 16.17
C SER A 94 -11.51 -13.51 16.35
N LYS A 95 -12.73 -13.18 15.95
CA LYS A 95 -13.39 -11.90 16.17
C LYS A 95 -13.35 -11.53 17.66
N GLU A 96 -12.84 -10.34 18.00
CA GLU A 96 -13.45 -9.53 19.05
C GLU A 96 -13.20 -8.05 18.81
N SER A 97 -14.25 -7.27 19.01
CA SER A 97 -14.40 -5.87 18.64
C SER A 97 -14.05 -4.95 19.80
N ALA A 98 -13.67 -3.72 19.44
CA ALA A 98 -13.75 -2.48 20.22
C ALA A 98 -12.82 -2.30 21.43
N LYS A 99 -11.95 -1.28 21.34
CA LYS A 99 -12.25 0.04 21.91
C LYS A 99 -11.21 1.07 21.47
N ASP A 100 -11.72 2.18 20.96
CA ASP A 100 -10.99 3.43 20.77
C ASP A 100 -10.43 3.92 22.11
N LEU A 101 -9.13 4.20 22.14
CA LEU A 101 -8.53 5.03 23.17
C LEU A 101 -8.09 6.34 22.50
N PRO A 102 -8.42 7.51 23.07
CA PRO A 102 -8.00 8.79 22.52
C PRO A 102 -6.48 8.89 22.67
N ILE A 103 -5.80 9.17 21.54
CA ILE A 103 -4.39 9.50 21.53
C ILE A 103 -4.23 10.84 22.24
N GLU A 104 -3.65 10.81 23.44
CA GLU A 104 -3.08 12.02 24.06
C GLU A 104 -1.91 12.50 23.18
N ASP A 105 -2.05 13.71 22.66
CA ASP A 105 -1.02 14.44 21.95
C ASP A 105 0.08 14.86 22.93
N VAL A 106 1.11 14.03 23.06
CA VAL A 106 2.37 14.40 23.73
C VAL A 106 3.43 14.63 22.65
N GLY A 107 3.23 15.68 21.86
CA GLY A 107 4.29 16.34 21.10
C GLY A 107 5.02 17.36 21.99
N PRO A 108 6.36 17.45 21.96
CA PRO A 108 7.06 18.53 22.63
C PRO A 108 6.64 19.87 22.00
N GLN A 109 5.95 20.73 22.76
CA GLN A 109 5.83 22.13 22.37
C GLN A 109 7.22 22.77 22.43
N GLU A 110 7.66 23.28 21.29
CA GLU A 110 8.85 24.11 21.19
C GLU A 110 8.64 25.42 21.96
N GLU A 111 8.96 25.42 23.24
CA GLU A 111 9.18 26.65 24.00
C GLU A 111 10.60 26.69 24.57
N GLY A 112 11.42 27.53 23.95
CA GLY A 112 12.26 28.50 24.65
C GLY A 112 13.23 28.00 25.73
N VAL A 113 14.51 27.89 25.31
CA VAL A 113 15.73 28.27 26.05
C VAL A 113 15.63 28.31 27.59
N ARG A 114 16.20 27.32 28.28
CA ARG A 114 16.70 27.50 29.66
C ARG A 114 18.10 26.94 29.86
N ARG A 115 18.90 27.75 30.54
CA ARG A 115 20.36 27.74 30.59
C ARG A 115 20.93 26.64 31.49
N ARG A 116 22.13 26.21 31.08
CA ARG A 116 23.13 25.44 31.81
C ARG A 116 23.43 26.04 33.19
N ASN A 117 23.28 25.25 34.25
CA ASN A 117 24.00 25.45 35.52
C ASN A 117 24.71 24.15 35.93
N LYS A 118 25.97 24.33 36.35
CA LYS A 118 26.98 23.32 36.72
C LYS A 118 26.83 22.89 38.22
N PRO A 119 27.62 21.94 38.76
CA PRO A 119 27.14 20.86 39.63
C PRO A 119 27.64 20.92 41.08
N LYS A 120 27.09 20.06 41.95
CA LYS A 120 27.67 19.56 43.22
C LYS A 120 27.31 18.07 43.32
N LYS A 121 28.25 17.10 43.28
CA LYS A 121 29.05 16.50 44.39
C LYS A 121 28.20 16.18 45.62
N ASP A 122 28.16 14.97 46.20
CA ASP A 122 29.22 13.96 46.41
C ASP A 122 28.62 12.59 46.83
N ILE A 123 29.30 11.49 46.44
CA ILE A 123 29.68 10.27 47.21
C ILE A 123 28.59 9.29 47.71
N ARG A 124 28.60 8.01 47.26
CA ARG A 124 29.38 6.89 47.86
C ARG A 124 29.23 5.56 47.09
N GLU A 125 30.34 4.81 47.09
CA GLU A 125 30.65 3.56 46.38
C GLU A 125 30.36 2.27 47.19
N LYS A 126 30.56 1.14 46.50
CA LYS A 126 30.86 -0.26 46.92
C LYS A 126 29.68 -1.22 47.07
N GLU A 127 29.74 -2.52 46.73
CA GLU A 127 30.52 -3.44 45.85
C GLU A 127 30.30 -4.85 46.44
N ALA A 128 30.32 -5.89 45.57
CA ALA A 128 30.60 -7.32 45.85
C ALA A 128 29.55 -8.12 46.68
N SER A 129 29.26 -9.42 46.47
CA SER A 129 29.86 -10.52 45.68
C SER A 129 28.90 -11.74 45.69
N GLU A 130 28.99 -12.59 44.64
CA GLU A 130 29.06 -14.08 44.57
C GLU A 130 28.40 -14.92 45.70
N ASP A 131 27.79 -16.10 45.53
CA ASP A 131 28.00 -17.22 44.60
C ASP A 131 26.88 -18.28 44.86
N ALA A 132 26.67 -19.23 43.93
CA ALA A 132 26.29 -20.65 44.18
C ALA A 132 25.50 -21.30 43.01
N SER A 133 26.26 -22.02 42.19
CA SER A 133 25.93 -23.14 41.31
C SER A 133 24.89 -24.14 41.82
N SER A 134 23.98 -24.61 40.94
CA SER A 134 23.74 -26.05 40.75
C SER A 134 22.98 -26.40 39.46
N LYS A 135 23.43 -27.47 38.81
CA LYS A 135 22.98 -28.07 37.54
C LYS A 135 21.67 -28.85 37.70
N LYS A 136 20.79 -28.81 36.69
CA LYS A 136 20.28 -30.01 35.95
C LYS A 136 19.18 -29.66 34.94
N ALA A 137 19.38 -30.08 33.69
CA ALA A 137 18.30 -30.52 32.80
C ALA A 137 17.82 -31.91 33.26
N PRO A 138 16.57 -32.33 32.97
CA PRO A 138 16.26 -32.81 31.63
C PRO A 138 14.89 -32.40 31.07
N GLU A 139 14.81 -32.58 29.76
CA GLU A 139 13.70 -32.47 28.83
C GLU A 139 12.32 -32.90 29.35
N ALA A 140 11.32 -32.06 29.09
CA ALA A 140 9.97 -32.47 28.76
C ALA A 140 9.33 -31.35 27.92
N ASN A 141 9.05 -31.65 26.65
CA ASN A 141 8.33 -30.77 25.72
C ASN A 141 7.03 -30.26 26.36
N PRO A 142 6.84 -28.94 26.56
CA PRO A 142 5.51 -28.39 26.51
C PRO A 142 5.22 -28.06 25.05
N VAL A 143 4.27 -28.80 24.49
CA VAL A 143 3.48 -28.42 23.32
C VAL A 143 3.28 -26.90 23.37
N ARG A 144 3.89 -26.19 22.42
CA ARG A 144 3.78 -24.74 22.28
C ARG A 144 2.30 -24.42 22.13
N LYS A 145 1.70 -23.99 23.23
CA LYS A 145 0.47 -23.20 23.20
C LYS A 145 0.78 -22.05 22.26
N SER A 146 -0.12 -21.80 21.31
CA SER A 146 0.00 -20.74 20.32
C SER A 146 -0.03 -19.38 21.01
N ASP A 147 1.09 -18.99 21.62
CA ASP A 147 1.38 -17.62 21.96
C ASP A 147 1.52 -16.88 20.64
N HIS A 148 0.68 -15.86 20.48
CA HIS A 148 0.66 -14.98 19.32
C HIS A 148 2.09 -14.50 19.04
N ASP A 149 2.70 -14.98 17.96
CA ASP A 149 4.11 -14.75 17.69
C ASP A 149 4.34 -13.25 17.43
N PRO A 150 5.14 -12.55 18.26
CA PRO A 150 5.50 -11.15 18.04
C PRO A 150 6.21 -10.93 16.69
N GLN A 151 6.71 -11.99 16.04
CA GLN A 151 7.31 -11.95 14.71
C GLN A 151 6.30 -11.66 13.59
N GLN A 152 4.98 -11.72 13.84
CA GLN A 152 3.97 -11.46 12.80
C GLN A 152 3.79 -9.98 12.43
N ASP A 153 4.18 -9.03 13.28
CA ASP A 153 4.11 -7.60 12.94
C ASP A 153 5.47 -7.10 12.42
N PRO A 154 5.62 -6.83 11.11
CA PRO A 154 6.88 -6.39 10.52
C PRO A 154 7.46 -5.12 11.14
N LEU A 155 6.62 -4.30 11.79
CA LEU A 155 7.12 -3.10 12.46
C LEU A 155 7.98 -3.42 13.69
N LYS A 156 7.67 -4.52 14.39
CA LYS A 156 8.37 -4.92 15.62
C LYS A 156 9.77 -5.47 15.35
N TRP A 157 10.08 -5.83 14.10
CA TRP A 157 11.42 -6.22 13.68
C TRP A 157 12.45 -5.09 13.87
N PHE A 158 12.01 -3.83 13.84
CA PHE A 158 12.89 -2.67 14.01
C PHE A 158 13.03 -2.23 15.48
N GLY A 159 12.59 -3.06 16.44
CA GLY A 159 12.74 -2.84 17.86
C GLY A 159 11.40 -2.74 18.61
N ILE A 160 11.49 -2.76 19.95
CA ILE A 160 10.32 -2.77 20.85
C ILE A 160 9.54 -1.45 20.78
N LEU A 161 10.23 -0.34 20.52
CA LEU A 161 9.62 0.98 20.40
C LEU A 161 9.64 1.44 18.93
N VAL A 162 8.52 1.23 18.25
CA VAL A 162 8.34 1.64 16.85
C VAL A 162 7.97 3.13 16.81
N PRO A 163 8.77 4.00 16.17
CA PRO A 163 8.45 5.42 16.08
C PRO A 163 7.24 5.66 15.18
N GLN A 164 6.50 6.73 15.47
CA GLN A 164 5.30 7.10 14.74
C GLN A 164 5.55 7.30 13.23
N SER A 165 6.72 7.83 12.86
CA SER A 165 7.10 8.02 11.46
C SER A 165 7.25 6.70 10.70
N LEU A 166 7.68 5.61 11.36
CA LEU A 166 7.77 4.30 10.72
C LEU A 166 6.38 3.68 10.51
N LYS A 167 5.46 3.87 11.47
CA LYS A 167 4.05 3.49 11.33
C LYS A 167 3.38 4.26 10.18
N GLN A 168 3.62 5.56 10.09
CA GLN A 168 3.14 6.41 9.00
C GLN A 168 3.68 5.92 7.64
N ALA A 169 4.99 5.65 7.55
CA ALA A 169 5.58 5.11 6.32
C ALA A 169 4.91 3.79 5.90
N GLN A 170 4.70 2.86 6.84
CA GLN A 170 4.01 1.60 6.56
C GLN A 170 2.58 1.83 6.07
N SER A 171 1.84 2.75 6.70
CA SER A 171 0.48 3.10 6.28
C SER A 171 0.44 3.66 4.86
N SER A 172 1.32 4.61 4.54
CA SER A 172 1.42 5.17 3.19
C SER A 172 1.76 4.09 2.16
N PHE A 173 2.74 3.23 2.42
CA PHE A 173 3.10 2.17 1.47
C PHE A 173 2.01 1.09 1.31
N LYS A 174 1.22 0.79 2.36
CA LYS A 174 0.05 -0.09 2.23
C LYS A 174 -0.98 0.50 1.26
N GLN A 175 -1.30 1.79 1.41
CA GLN A 175 -2.20 2.48 0.49
C GLN A 175 -1.64 2.56 -0.93
N VAL A 176 -0.32 2.75 -1.10
CA VAL A 176 0.36 2.71 -2.40
C VAL A 176 0.15 1.36 -3.10
N ILE A 177 0.28 0.24 -2.39
CA ILE A 177 0.09 -1.10 -2.96
C ILE A 177 -1.37 -1.28 -3.40
N GLU A 178 -2.33 -0.88 -2.56
CA GLU A 178 -3.77 -0.94 -2.88
C GLU A 178 -4.10 -0.11 -4.13
N LEU A 179 -3.67 1.15 -4.15
CA LEU A 179 -3.91 2.05 -5.27
C LEU A 179 -3.17 1.61 -6.54
N SER A 180 -2.01 0.95 -6.43
CA SER A 180 -1.30 0.40 -7.58
C SER A 180 -2.10 -0.69 -8.30
N ALA A 181 -2.81 -1.55 -7.55
CA ALA A 181 -3.68 -2.57 -8.13
C ALA A 181 -4.88 -1.94 -8.86
N GLU A 182 -5.48 -0.90 -8.29
CA GLU A 182 -6.55 -0.13 -8.95
C GLU A 182 -6.05 0.54 -10.23
N ILE A 183 -4.88 1.19 -10.17
CA ILE A 183 -4.26 1.83 -11.34
C ILE A 183 -3.96 0.79 -12.43
N ALA A 184 -3.43 -0.38 -12.08
CA ALA A 184 -3.13 -1.44 -13.04
C ALA A 184 -4.42 -1.93 -13.73
N THR A 185 -5.51 -2.10 -12.97
CA THR A 185 -6.82 -2.46 -13.51
C THR A 185 -7.33 -1.39 -14.48
N LEU A 186 -7.26 -0.13 -14.08
CA LEU A 186 -7.71 0.99 -14.91
C LEU A 186 -6.85 1.14 -16.18
N GLN A 187 -5.55 0.89 -16.09
CA GLN A 187 -4.65 0.89 -17.26
C GLN A 187 -5.05 -0.17 -18.28
N ILE A 188 -5.42 -1.38 -17.84
CA ILE A 188 -5.95 -2.41 -18.74
C ILE A 188 -7.25 -1.92 -19.39
N ALA A 189 -8.17 -1.36 -18.61
CA ALA A 189 -9.43 -0.83 -19.13
C ALA A 189 -9.22 0.27 -20.19
N VAL A 190 -8.28 1.19 -19.96
CA VAL A 190 -7.86 2.24 -20.91
C VAL A 190 -7.28 1.65 -22.20
N LEU A 191 -6.47 0.59 -22.09
CA LEU A 191 -5.89 -0.08 -23.26
C LEU A 191 -6.98 -0.78 -24.08
N ASN A 192 -7.95 -1.41 -23.42
CA ASN A 192 -9.08 -2.08 -24.06
C ASN A 192 -9.98 -1.07 -24.77
N THR A 193 -10.41 0.01 -24.11
CA THR A 193 -11.23 1.07 -24.74
C THR A 193 -10.53 1.73 -25.91
N ARG A 194 -9.23 1.99 -25.80
CA ARG A 194 -8.44 2.52 -26.92
C ARG A 194 -8.44 1.56 -28.11
N GLN A 195 -8.39 0.25 -27.87
CA GLN A 195 -8.43 -0.74 -28.93
C GLN A 195 -9.82 -0.79 -29.58
N GLU A 196 -10.88 -0.82 -28.76
CA GLU A 196 -12.26 -0.76 -29.25
C GLU A 196 -12.53 0.48 -30.10
N LEU A 197 -12.06 1.66 -29.68
CA LEU A 197 -12.17 2.91 -30.44
C LEU A 197 -11.50 2.81 -31.81
N LYS A 198 -10.29 2.25 -31.86
CA LYS A 198 -9.57 2.05 -33.13
C LYS A 198 -10.35 1.15 -34.07
N ASP A 199 -10.98 0.10 -33.56
CA ASP A 199 -11.71 -0.85 -34.38
C ASP A 199 -13.07 -0.27 -34.84
N CYS A 200 -13.78 0.46 -33.98
CA CYS A 200 -14.96 1.23 -34.37
C CYS A 200 -14.65 2.28 -35.45
N LEU A 201 -13.53 3.01 -35.35
CA LEU A 201 -13.09 3.97 -36.37
C LEU A 201 -12.84 3.31 -37.72
N LYS A 202 -12.16 2.14 -37.74
CA LYS A 202 -11.92 1.38 -38.97
C LYS A 202 -13.25 0.93 -39.58
N ASN A 203 -14.16 0.40 -38.77
CA ASN A 203 -15.46 -0.07 -39.23
C ASN A 203 -16.26 1.07 -39.86
N LYS A 204 -16.37 2.21 -39.19
CA LYS A 204 -17.08 3.39 -39.73
C LYS A 204 -16.51 3.83 -41.09
N HIS A 205 -15.18 3.88 -41.22
CA HIS A 205 -14.54 4.24 -42.49
C HIS A 205 -14.81 3.20 -43.60
N THR A 206 -14.93 1.91 -43.26
CA THR A 206 -15.33 0.89 -44.25
C THR A 206 -16.80 1.01 -44.67
N LEU A 207 -17.70 1.44 -43.78
CA LEU A 207 -19.11 1.70 -44.12
C LEU A 207 -19.22 2.89 -45.08
N GLN A 208 -18.55 4.01 -44.78
CA GLN A 208 -18.55 5.20 -45.63
C GLN A 208 -18.00 4.94 -47.05
N LYS A 209 -16.98 4.08 -47.16
CA LYS A 209 -16.45 3.63 -48.46
C LYS A 209 -17.42 2.77 -49.25
N LYS A 210 -18.24 1.95 -48.57
CA LYS A 210 -19.25 1.12 -49.23
C LYS A 210 -20.45 1.96 -49.69
N GLY A 211 -20.92 2.90 -48.88
CA GLY A 211 -22.04 3.80 -49.22
C GLY A 211 -21.76 4.64 -50.48
N SER A 212 -20.58 5.26 -50.56
CA SER A 212 -20.17 6.06 -51.72
C SER A 212 -19.98 5.25 -53.02
N ALA A 213 -19.62 3.97 -52.91
CA ALA A 213 -19.52 3.06 -54.07
C ALA A 213 -20.88 2.58 -54.59
N THR A 214 -21.90 2.51 -53.73
CA THR A 214 -23.27 2.12 -54.11
C THR A 214 -24.08 3.26 -54.72
N GLU A 215 -23.80 4.52 -54.36
CA GLU A 215 -24.48 5.71 -54.92
C GLU A 215 -23.94 6.15 -56.30
N SER A 216 -22.77 5.66 -56.71
CA SER A 216 -22.14 6.01 -57.99
C SER A 216 -22.49 5.07 -59.16
N ARG A 217 -23.53 4.25 -59.02
CA ARG A 217 -23.92 3.20 -59.98
C ARG A 217 -25.39 3.27 -60.34
#